data_AF-A0A9P6XMU5-F1
#
_entry.id   AF-A0A9P6XMU5-F1
#
_cell.length_a   1.000
_cell.length_b   1.000
_cell.length_c   1.000
_cell.angle_alpha   90.00
_cell.angle_beta   90.00
_cell.angle_gamma   90.00
#
_symmetry.space_group_name_H-M   'P 1'
#
loop_
_entity.id
_entity.type
_entity.pdbx_description
1 polymer ?
#
loop_
_entity_poly.entity_id
_entity_poly.type
_entity_poly.pdbx_seq_one_letter_code
_entity_poly.pdbx_strand_id
1 'polypeptide(L)'
;MVLKVRQAFYEQDSAINTPRIVGTSQLLQRLVGMPVQRNKAIVGANAFAHESGIHQHGMLRHRGTYEIMRPEDVGWEDSQMVLGRHSGRAAPS
;
A
#
# COMPACT_ATOMS: atom_id res chain seq x y z
N MET A 1 6.47 9.99 5.58
CA MET A 1 5.99 9.74 4.21
C MET A 1 5.74 10.99 3.39
N VAL A 2 5.07 12.03 3.92
CA VAL A 2 4.80 13.26 3.15
C VAL A 2 6.06 13.91 2.57
N LEU A 3 7.16 13.95 3.33
CA LEU A 3 8.46 14.47 2.85
C LEU A 3 8.98 13.70 1.64
N LYS A 4 8.86 12.37 1.63
CA LYS A 4 9.29 11.52 0.51
C LYS A 4 8.37 11.65 -0.71
N VAL A 5 7.06 11.75 -0.49
CA VAL A 5 6.06 11.87 -1.56
C VAL A 5 6.06 13.26 -2.22
N ARG A 6 6.31 14.31 -1.44
CA ARG A 6 6.27 15.71 -1.88
C ARG A 6 7.61 16.40 -1.70
N GLN A 7 8.71 15.68 -1.93
CA GLN A 7 10.06 16.19 -1.73
C GLN A 7 10.31 17.49 -2.49
N ALA A 8 9.84 17.57 -3.75
CA ALA A 8 9.96 18.76 -4.58
C ALA A 8 9.21 19.99 -4.05
N PHE A 9 8.20 19.80 -3.19
CA PHE A 9 7.45 20.91 -2.58
C PHE A 9 8.07 21.34 -1.24
N TYR A 10 8.54 20.38 -0.45
CA TYR A 10 9.05 20.66 0.89
C TYR A 10 10.55 20.96 0.93
N GLU A 11 11.31 20.56 -0.09
CA GLU A 11 12.78 20.70 -0.16
C GLU A 11 13.50 20.14 1.08
N GLN A 12 12.90 19.13 1.71
CA GLN A 12 13.36 18.52 2.95
C GLN A 12 13.34 16.99 2.83
N ASP A 13 14.28 16.34 3.50
CA ASP A 13 14.38 14.88 3.57
C ASP A 13 14.49 14.40 5.03
N SER A 14 14.41 13.09 5.23
CA SER A 14 14.56 12.44 6.52
C SER A 14 15.57 11.29 6.44
N ALA A 15 16.31 11.06 7.52
CA ALA A 15 17.20 9.88 7.63
C ALA A 15 16.45 8.54 7.84
N ILE A 16 15.12 8.51 7.68
CA ILE A 16 14.31 7.32 7.89
C ILE A 16 14.50 6.36 6.71
N ASN A 17 14.93 5.13 6.99
CA ASN A 17 14.93 4.05 6.02
C ASN A 17 13.49 3.54 5.79
N THR A 18 12.74 4.25 4.94
CA THR A 18 11.30 3.99 4.74
C THR A 18 10.96 2.57 4.26
N PRO A 19 11.77 1.87 3.43
CA PRO A 19 11.54 0.46 3.11
C PRO A 19 11.48 -0.50 4.31
N ARG A 20 11.91 -0.09 5.50
CA ARG A 20 11.83 -0.91 6.72
C ARG A 20 10.51 -0.76 7.48
N ILE A 21 9.66 0.20 7.13
CA ILE A 21 8.46 0.55 7.93
C ILE A 21 7.53 -0.65 8.15
N VAL A 22 7.18 -1.37 7.08
CA VAL A 22 6.29 -2.54 7.17
C VAL A 22 6.92 -3.65 8.01
N GLY A 23 8.19 -4.00 7.75
CA GLY A 23 8.90 -5.04 8.51
C GLY A 23 9.03 -4.70 10.01
N THR A 24 9.33 -3.45 10.34
CA THR A 24 9.40 -2.97 11.73
C THR A 24 8.03 -3.01 12.41
N SER A 25 6.96 -2.62 11.71
CA SER A 25 5.59 -2.72 12.23
C SER A 25 5.20 -4.18 12.51
N GLN A 26 5.52 -5.11 11.60
CA GLN A 26 5.25 -6.54 11.80
C GLN A 26 6.05 -7.10 13.00
N LEU A 27 7.30 -6.69 13.17
CA LEU A 27 8.09 -7.06 14.35
C LEU A 27 7.44 -6.57 15.64
N LEU A 28 7.04 -5.29 15.68
CA LEU A 28 6.38 -4.72 16.85
C LEU A 28 5.08 -5.45 17.21
N GLN A 29 4.26 -5.79 16.22
CA GLN A 29 3.05 -6.59 16.41
C GLN A 29 3.35 -7.94 17.07
N ARG A 30 4.40 -8.64 16.63
CA ARG A 30 4.82 -9.92 17.22
C ARG A 30 5.31 -9.78 18.66
N LEU A 31 6.00 -8.68 18.97
CA LEU A 31 6.56 -8.44 20.30
C LEU A 31 5.50 -8.00 21.32
N VAL A 32 4.56 -7.15 20.90
CA VAL A 32 3.54 -6.55 21.79
C VAL A 32 2.25 -7.37 21.82
N GLY A 33 2.00 -8.21 20.81
CA GLY A 33 0.77 -9.00 20.70
C GLY A 33 -0.46 -8.18 20.30
N MET A 34 -0.27 -6.95 19.82
CA MET A 34 -1.36 -6.08 19.36
C MET A 34 -1.43 -6.08 17.82
N PRO A 35 -2.51 -6.59 17.21
CA PRO A 35 -2.62 -6.64 15.75
C PRO A 35 -2.90 -5.26 15.14
N VAL A 36 -2.36 -5.03 13.95
CA VAL A 36 -2.66 -3.83 13.16
C VAL A 36 -3.99 -3.99 12.41
N GLN A 37 -4.82 -2.95 12.45
CA GLN A 37 -6.06 -2.90 11.66
C GLN A 37 -5.75 -2.99 10.16
N ARG A 38 -6.55 -3.77 9.41
CA ARG A 38 -6.31 -4.01 7.97
C ARG A 38 -6.22 -2.72 7.15
N ASN A 39 -7.02 -1.72 7.47
CA ASN A 39 -7.08 -0.43 6.78
C ASN A 39 -6.15 0.64 7.38
N LYS A 40 -5.27 0.27 8.32
CA LYS A 40 -4.28 1.21 8.87
C LYS A 40 -3.37 1.69 7.73
N ALA A 41 -3.28 3.01 7.58
CA ALA A 41 -2.41 3.62 6.58
C ALA A 41 -0.99 3.05 6.62
N ILE A 42 -0.41 2.80 5.44
CA ILE A 42 0.94 2.28 5.19
C ILE A 42 1.15 0.83 5.63
N VAL A 43 0.76 0.43 6.84
CA VAL A 43 1.15 -0.86 7.45
C VAL A 43 0.03 -1.89 7.55
N GLY A 44 -1.22 -1.49 7.29
CA GLY A 44 -2.35 -2.41 7.25
C GLY A 44 -2.31 -3.29 5.99
N ALA A 45 -2.79 -4.53 6.09
CA ALA A 45 -2.81 -5.48 4.99
C ALA A 45 -3.58 -4.98 3.74
N ASN A 46 -4.50 -4.02 3.91
CA ASN A 46 -5.26 -3.42 2.82
C ASN A 46 -4.71 -2.04 2.38
N ALA A 47 -3.55 -1.61 2.87
CA ALA A 47 -3.03 -0.27 2.60
C ALA A 47 -2.72 -0.01 1.11
N PHE A 48 -2.41 -1.07 0.36
CA PHE A 48 -2.16 -1.05 -1.09
C PHE A 48 -3.03 -2.09 -1.83
N ALA A 49 -4.20 -2.38 -1.26
CA ALA A 49 -5.17 -3.30 -1.83
C ALA A 49 -6.24 -2.54 -2.62
N HIS A 50 -6.53 -2.99 -3.84
CA HIS A 50 -7.48 -2.34 -4.75
C HIS A 50 -8.56 -3.33 -5.18
N GLU A 51 -9.83 -2.89 -5.22
CA GLU A 51 -10.94 -3.74 -5.66
C GLU A 51 -10.87 -3.99 -7.18
N SER A 52 -11.05 -5.23 -7.63
CA SER A 52 -11.14 -5.53 -9.07
C SER A 52 -12.47 -5.06 -9.66
N GLY A 53 -12.38 -4.26 -10.73
CA GLY A 53 -13.49 -3.52 -11.34
C GLY A 53 -12.94 -2.35 -12.15
N ILE A 54 -13.64 -1.21 -12.19
CA ILE A 54 -13.14 0.01 -12.86
C ILE A 54 -11.75 0.44 -12.38
N HIS A 55 -11.42 0.12 -11.12
CA HIS A 55 -10.13 0.42 -10.49
C HIS A 55 -8.98 -0.39 -11.10
N GLN A 56 -9.23 -1.62 -11.58
CA GLN A 56 -8.22 -2.44 -12.26
C GLN A 56 -7.75 -1.78 -13.56
N HIS A 57 -8.70 -1.31 -14.37
CA HIS A 57 -8.38 -0.61 -15.63
C HIS A 57 -7.68 0.72 -15.38
N GLY A 58 -8.10 1.43 -14.33
CA GLY A 58 -7.46 2.67 -13.87
C GLY A 58 -6.01 2.46 -13.41
N MET A 59 -5.73 1.39 -12.66
CA MET A 59 -4.37 1.02 -12.23
C MET A 59 -3.47 0.62 -13.40
N LEU A 60 -3.97 -0.18 -14.34
CA LEU A 60 -3.20 -0.61 -15.52
C LEU A 60 -2.85 0.58 -16.43
N ARG A 61 -3.72 1.59 -16.51
CA ARG A 61 -3.48 2.79 -17.31
C ARG A 61 -2.61 3.82 -16.58
N HIS A 62 -2.89 4.10 -15.30
CA HIS A 62 -2.21 5.13 -14.51
C HIS A 62 -2.16 4.77 -13.01
N ARG A 63 -1.17 3.97 -12.60
CA ARG A 63 -0.94 3.61 -11.18
C ARG A 63 -0.89 4.84 -10.25
N GLY A 64 -0.27 5.95 -10.67
CA GLY A 64 -0.15 7.18 -9.87
C GLY A 64 -1.48 7.89 -9.54
N THR A 65 -2.57 7.56 -10.25
CA THR A 65 -3.91 8.08 -9.94
C THR A 65 -4.48 7.48 -8.65
N TYR A 66 -4.07 6.25 -8.31
CA TYR A 66 -4.59 5.49 -7.17
C TYR A 66 -3.54 5.30 -6.07
N GLU A 67 -2.27 5.50 -6.38
CA GLU A 67 -1.15 5.34 -5.46
C GLU A 67 -0.32 6.62 -5.42
N ILE A 68 -0.48 7.38 -4.33
CA ILE A 68 0.33 8.58 -4.07
C ILE A 68 1.79 8.24 -3.70
N MET A 69 2.06 6.98 -3.34
CA MET A 69 3.38 6.44 -3.07
C MET A 69 3.40 4.97 -3.50
N ARG A 70 4.58 4.43 -3.84
CA ARG A 70 4.67 3.03 -4.24
C ARG A 70 4.73 2.11 -3.00
N PRO A 71 4.16 0.90 -3.05
CA PRO A 71 4.21 -0.06 -1.94
C PRO A 71 5.65 -0.39 -1.49
N GLU A 72 6.59 -0.45 -2.44
CA GLU A 72 8.00 -0.78 -2.17
C GLU A 72 8.72 0.33 -1.39
N ASP A 73 8.24 1.58 -1.48
CA ASP A 73 8.82 2.71 -0.75
C ASP A 73 8.63 2.58 0.77
N VAL A 74 7.72 1.73 1.23
CA VAL A 74 7.41 1.48 2.65
C VAL A 74 7.70 0.04 3.10
N GLY A 75 8.07 -0.84 2.19
CA GLY A 75 8.44 -2.24 2.48
C GLY A 75 7.36 -3.28 2.20
N TRP A 76 6.37 -2.97 1.36
CA TRP A 76 5.54 -4.00 0.71
C TRP A 76 6.21 -4.47 -0.58
N GLU A 77 5.84 -5.66 -1.07
CA GLU A 77 6.41 -6.22 -2.31
C GLU A 77 5.78 -5.63 -3.57
N ASP A 78 4.46 -5.52 -3.62
CA ASP A 78 3.68 -4.87 -4.71
C ASP A 78 2.26 -4.59 -4.18
N SER A 79 1.45 -3.94 -5.00
CA SER A 79 0.03 -3.72 -4.76
C SER A 79 -0.76 -5.02 -4.92
N GLN A 80 -1.86 -5.17 -4.17
CA GLN A 80 -2.71 -6.36 -4.25
C GLN A 80 -4.06 -6.03 -4.91
N MET A 81 -4.52 -6.91 -5.79
CA MET A 81 -5.88 -6.84 -6.34
C MET A 81 -6.80 -7.76 -5.54
N VAL A 82 -7.86 -7.20 -4.97
CA VAL A 82 -8.86 -7.94 -4.18
C VAL A 82 -10.11 -8.13 -5.01
N LEU A 83 -10.53 -9.40 -5.16
CA LEU A 83 -11.79 -9.76 -5.81
C LEU A 83 -12.97 -9.39 -4.92
N GLY A 84 -13.60 -8.24 -5.20
CA GLY A 84 -14.84 -7.76 -4.58
C GLY A 84 -16.11 -8.32 -5.23
N ARG A 85 -17.27 -8.01 -4.66
CA ARG A 85 -18.59 -8.52 -5.12
C ARG A 85 -18.99 -8.00 -6.52
N HIS A 86 -18.37 -6.92 -6.99
CA HIS A 86 -18.55 -6.33 -8.32
C HIS A 86 -17.50 -6.80 -9.35
N SER A 87 -16.58 -7.67 -8.94
CA SER A 87 -15.62 -8.30 -9.85
C SER A 87 -16.39 -9.27 -10.71
N GLY A 88 -16.53 -8.95 -12.00
CA GLY A 88 -17.23 -9.80 -12.95
C GLY A 88 -16.81 -11.26 -12.80
N ARG A 89 -17.82 -12.13 -12.76
CA ARG A 89 -17.71 -13.59 -12.68
C ARG A 89 -16.89 -14.10 -13.86
N ALA A 90 -15.57 -14.19 -13.70
CA ALA A 90 -14.66 -14.78 -14.66
C ALA A 90 -13.69 -15.70 -13.90
N ALA A 91 -14.23 -16.78 -13.33
CA ALA A 91 -13.45 -17.95 -12.97
C ALA A 91 -13.62 -18.98 -14.10
N PRO A 92 -12.58 -19.33 -14.87
CA PRO A 92 -12.59 -20.58 -15.60
C PRO A 92 -12.51 -21.72 -14.58
N SER A 93 -13.30 -22.76 -14.86
CA SER A 93 -13.28 -24.06 -14.17
C SER A 93 -11.98 -24.80 -14.46
#